data_AF-A0A256YRZ1-F1
#
_entry.id   AF-A0A256YRZ1-F1
#
_cell.length_a   1.000
_cell.length_b   1.000
_cell.length_c   1.000
_cell.angle_alpha   90.00
_cell.angle_beta   90.00
_cell.angle_gamma   90.00
#
_symmetry.space_group_name_H-M   'P 1'
#
loop_
_entity.id
_entity.type
_entity.pdbx_description
1 polymer ?
#
loop_
_entity_poly.entity_id
_entity_poly.type
_entity_poly.pdbx_seq_one_letter_code
_entity_poly.pdbx_strand_id
1 'polypeptide(L)'
;MKTEILHCIFSHDENVKCLTVEAGSVKVADGTDMAEGRARIPYEAGKVDIHSLSALSIREVRVVKGEDVPVRIEVDMDNPAGVFQIEHVLGRKISTSGIEEWVERTRCSVDYLTRKELKYYPL
;
A
#
# COMPACT_ATOMS: atom_id res chain seq x y z
N MET A 1 -6.34 -26.06 -8.09
CA MET A 1 -5.21 -25.31 -7.48
C MET A 1 -4.28 -24.60 -8.45
N LYS A 2 -4.12 -24.98 -9.72
CA LYS A 2 -3.29 -24.19 -10.66
C LYS A 2 -3.95 -22.86 -11.07
N THR A 3 -5.26 -22.90 -11.33
CA THR A 3 -6.03 -21.74 -11.81
C THR A 3 -6.10 -20.63 -10.76
N GLU A 4 -6.21 -21.01 -9.49
CA GLU A 4 -6.32 -20.13 -8.33
C GLU A 4 -5.00 -19.40 -8.09
N ILE A 5 -3.86 -20.10 -8.21
CA ILE A 5 -2.52 -19.50 -8.13
C ILE A 5 -2.32 -18.50 -9.28
N LEU A 6 -2.66 -18.90 -10.52
CA LEU A 6 -2.55 -18.03 -11.68
C LEU A 6 -3.46 -16.81 -11.56
N HIS A 7 -4.64 -16.96 -10.96
CA HIS A 7 -5.53 -15.85 -10.68
C HIS A 7 -4.92 -14.88 -9.66
N CYS A 8 -4.31 -15.35 -8.56
CA CYS A 8 -3.61 -14.47 -7.63
C CYS A 8 -2.45 -13.72 -8.30
N ILE A 9 -1.64 -14.42 -9.10
CA ILE A 9 -0.53 -13.80 -9.85
C ILE A 9 -1.03 -12.79 -10.87
N PHE A 10 -2.06 -13.11 -11.65
CA PHE A 10 -2.56 -12.20 -12.67
C PHE A 10 -3.26 -11.00 -12.05
N SER A 11 -4.08 -11.25 -11.04
CA SER A 11 -4.90 -10.22 -10.42
C SER A 11 -4.11 -9.27 -9.55
N HIS A 12 -2.86 -9.54 -9.14
CA HIS A 12 -2.07 -8.60 -8.32
C HIS A 12 -1.92 -7.20 -8.95
N ASP A 13 -2.02 -7.09 -10.29
CA ASP A 13 -2.00 -5.82 -11.01
C ASP A 13 -3.16 -4.90 -10.57
N GLU A 14 -2.88 -3.62 -10.35
CA GLU A 14 -3.84 -2.61 -9.90
C GLU A 14 -5.10 -2.52 -10.76
N ASN A 15 -5.03 -2.89 -12.04
CA ASN A 15 -6.12 -2.73 -12.99
C ASN A 15 -6.99 -3.99 -13.14
N VAL A 16 -6.62 -5.10 -12.49
CA VAL A 16 -7.30 -6.38 -12.64
C VAL A 16 -8.17 -6.66 -11.42
N LYS A 17 -9.49 -6.82 -11.59
CA LYS A 17 -10.37 -7.13 -10.48
C LYS A 17 -10.15 -8.56 -9.96
N CYS A 18 -9.98 -8.72 -8.65
CA CYS A 18 -9.92 -10.02 -8.01
C CYS A 18 -11.32 -10.64 -7.93
N LEU A 19 -11.42 -11.93 -8.21
CA LEU A 19 -12.66 -12.71 -8.14
C LEU A 19 -12.80 -13.56 -6.88
N THR A 20 -11.75 -13.62 -6.05
CA THR A 20 -11.72 -14.45 -4.83
C THR A 20 -11.04 -13.69 -3.71
N VAL A 21 -11.35 -14.09 -2.47
CA VAL A 21 -10.80 -13.49 -1.25
C VAL A 21 -9.30 -13.73 -1.15
N GLU A 22 -8.81 -14.89 -1.58
CA GLU A 22 -7.38 -15.22 -1.57
C GLU A 22 -6.60 -14.30 -2.49
N ALA A 23 -7.13 -14.05 -3.69
CA ALA A 23 -6.53 -13.12 -4.64
C ALA A 23 -6.56 -11.68 -4.14
N GLY A 24 -7.69 -11.25 -3.55
CA GLY A 24 -7.81 -9.94 -2.92
C GLY A 24 -6.81 -9.75 -1.77
N SER A 25 -6.67 -10.76 -0.92
CA SER A 25 -5.73 -10.76 0.21
C SER A 25 -4.28 -10.64 -0.27
N VAL A 26 -3.89 -11.42 -1.28
CA VAL A 26 -2.55 -11.35 -1.88
C VAL A 26 -2.30 -9.99 -2.53
N LYS A 27 -3.28 -9.44 -3.26
CA LYS A 27 -3.19 -8.12 -3.88
C LYS A 27 -2.97 -7.01 -2.86
N VAL A 28 -3.75 -6.99 -1.78
CA VAL A 28 -3.59 -5.96 -0.74
C VAL A 28 -2.25 -6.13 -0.02
N ALA A 29 -1.84 -7.36 0.27
CA ALA A 29 -0.53 -7.64 0.85
C ALA A 29 0.63 -7.15 -0.03
N ASP A 30 0.56 -7.37 -1.35
CA ASP A 30 1.53 -6.82 -2.30
C ASP A 30 1.54 -5.29 -2.29
N GLY A 31 0.37 -4.65 -2.17
CA GLY A 31 0.29 -3.20 -1.96
C GLY A 31 1.00 -2.72 -0.70
N THR A 32 0.98 -3.49 0.39
CA THR A 32 1.67 -3.11 1.63
C THR A 32 3.19 -3.23 1.60
N ASP A 33 3.76 -3.91 0.59
CA ASP A 33 5.21 -4.05 0.37
C ASP A 33 5.84 -2.79 -0.26
N MET A 34 5.56 -1.61 0.31
CA MET A 34 6.00 -0.31 -0.21
C MET A 34 6.91 0.48 0.74
N ALA A 35 7.36 -0.12 1.83
CA ALA A 35 8.33 0.50 2.72
C ALA A 35 9.72 0.66 2.07
N GLU A 36 10.47 1.67 2.51
CA GLU A 36 11.76 2.16 1.99
C GLU A 36 12.74 1.10 1.47
N GLY A 37 12.78 -0.09 2.10
CA GLY A 37 13.71 -1.17 1.74
C GLY A 37 13.66 -1.59 0.27
N ARG A 38 12.48 -1.58 -0.36
CA ARG A 38 12.30 -2.01 -1.77
C ARG A 38 12.68 -0.93 -2.78
N ALA A 39 12.52 0.34 -2.41
CA ALA A 39 12.81 1.50 -3.27
C ALA A 39 14.29 1.93 -3.24
N ARG A 40 15.04 1.49 -2.22
CA ARG A 40 16.44 1.86 -2.02
C ARG A 40 17.38 1.42 -3.16
N ILE A 41 17.27 0.17 -3.60
CA ILE A 41 18.15 -0.40 -4.65
C ILE A 41 18.03 0.36 -5.99
N PRO A 42 16.82 0.59 -6.57
CA PRO A 42 16.69 1.34 -7.82
C PRO A 42 17.14 2.80 -7.68
N TYR A 43 16.93 3.42 -6.52
CA TYR A 43 17.41 4.78 -6.25
C TYR A 43 18.94 4.85 -6.22
N GLU A 44 19.61 3.96 -5.48
CA GLU A 44 21.07 3.87 -5.42
C GLU A 44 21.69 3.53 -6.79
N ALA A 45 20.95 2.81 -7.64
CA ALA A 45 21.34 2.52 -9.03
C ALA A 45 21.13 3.72 -10.00
N GLY A 46 20.74 4.89 -9.50
CA GLY A 46 20.62 6.13 -10.29
C GLY A 46 19.27 6.33 -11.00
N LYS A 47 18.26 5.48 -10.74
CA LYS A 47 16.88 5.74 -11.20
C LYS A 47 16.15 6.66 -10.22
N VAL A 48 16.36 7.96 -10.39
CA VAL A 48 15.62 8.99 -9.67
C VAL A 48 14.39 9.38 -10.48
N ASP A 49 13.28 8.69 -10.23
CA ASP A 49 11.95 9.08 -10.70
C ASP A 49 11.04 9.43 -9.51
N ILE A 50 9.87 10.02 -9.81
CA ILE A 50 8.91 10.43 -8.78
C ILE A 50 8.40 9.23 -7.96
N HIS A 51 8.43 8.03 -8.51
CA HIS A 51 8.00 6.82 -7.84
C HIS A 51 9.05 6.36 -6.82
N SER A 52 10.33 6.36 -7.19
CA SER A 52 11.45 6.08 -6.29
C SER A 52 11.49 7.08 -5.13
N LEU A 53 11.31 8.39 -5.40
CA LEU A 53 11.35 9.43 -4.36
C LEU A 53 10.18 9.30 -3.37
N SER A 54 8.97 9.04 -3.87
CA SER A 54 7.79 8.86 -3.01
C SER A 54 7.83 7.56 -2.22
N ALA A 55 8.31 6.46 -2.81
CA ALA A 55 8.45 5.18 -2.10
C ALA A 55 9.54 5.24 -1.01
N LEU A 56 10.61 6.00 -1.24
CA LEU A 56 11.59 6.31 -0.20
C LEU A 56 11.01 7.14 0.93
N SER A 57 9.86 7.79 0.74
CA SER A 57 9.26 8.57 1.83
C SER A 57 8.51 7.70 2.85
N ILE A 58 8.28 6.41 2.54
CA ILE A 58 7.51 5.50 3.38
C ILE A 58 8.45 4.73 4.30
N ARG A 59 8.46 5.10 5.58
CA ARG A 59 9.31 4.49 6.61
C ARG A 59 8.80 3.11 7.03
N GLU A 60 7.49 2.99 7.24
CA GLU A 60 6.91 1.78 7.83
C GLU A 60 5.46 1.61 7.39
N VAL A 61 5.07 0.38 7.06
CA VAL A 61 3.68 -0.01 6.83
C VAL A 61 3.32 -1.09 7.84
N ARG A 62 2.25 -0.88 8.61
CA ARG A 62 1.74 -1.83 9.58
C ARG A 62 0.34 -2.29 9.21
N VAL A 63 0.15 -3.60 9.23
CA VAL A 63 -1.18 -4.22 9.13
C VAL A 63 -1.65 -4.54 10.54
N VAL A 64 -2.68 -3.86 11.00
CA VAL A 64 -3.21 -3.99 12.36
C VAL A 64 -4.70 -4.36 12.32
N LYS A 65 -5.26 -4.71 13.48
CA LYS A 65 -6.70 -4.92 13.61
C LYS A 65 -7.44 -3.59 13.45
N GLY A 66 -8.50 -3.57 12.62
CA GLY A 66 -9.39 -2.42 12.53
C GLY A 66 -10.31 -2.28 13.74
N GLU A 67 -10.92 -1.10 13.86
CA GLU A 67 -11.93 -0.75 14.85
C GLU A 67 -13.31 -1.29 14.44
N ASP A 68 -13.74 -1.02 13.20
CA ASP A 68 -15.05 -1.38 12.68
C ASP A 68 -14.99 -2.54 11.68
N VAL A 69 -13.84 -2.72 11.01
CA VAL A 69 -13.59 -3.78 10.02
C VAL A 69 -12.37 -4.62 10.41
N PRO A 70 -12.15 -5.81 9.80
CA PRO A 70 -11.12 -6.74 10.26
C PRO A 70 -9.69 -6.18 10.21
N VAL A 71 -9.34 -5.41 9.19
CA VAL A 71 -7.95 -4.99 8.91
C VAL A 71 -7.85 -3.48 8.78
N ARG A 72 -6.85 -2.87 9.40
CA ARG A 72 -6.43 -1.50 9.14
C ARG A 72 -4.98 -1.46 8.68
N ILE A 73 -4.71 -0.62 7.69
CA ILE A 73 -3.35 -0.34 7.22
C ILE A 73 -2.92 1.02 7.76
N GLU A 74 -1.79 1.05 8.44
CA GLU A 74 -1.15 2.26 8.95
C GLU A 74 0.16 2.49 8.22
N VAL A 75 0.37 3.70 7.72
CA VAL A 75 1.58 4.09 6.99
C VAL A 75 2.26 5.26 7.71
N ASP A 76 3.51 5.05 8.10
CA ASP A 76 4.38 6.09 8.65
C ASP A 76 5.32 6.55 7.54
N MET A 77 5.40 7.86 7.34
CA MET A 77 6.21 8.50 6.31
C MET A 77 7.01 9.68 6.87
N ASP A 78 8.17 9.95 6.28
CA ASP A 78 9.01 11.10 6.63
C ASP A 78 8.61 12.37 5.85
N ASN A 79 7.96 12.19 4.71
CA ASN A 79 7.60 13.22 3.75
C ASN A 79 6.24 12.91 3.12
N PRO A 80 5.35 13.91 2.96
CA PRO A 80 4.07 13.74 2.27
C PRO A 80 4.16 13.22 0.84
N ALA A 81 5.32 13.26 0.19
CA ALA A 81 5.50 12.68 -1.15
C ALA A 81 5.09 11.19 -1.19
N GLY A 82 5.19 10.46 -0.07
CA GLY A 82 4.75 9.05 0.04
C GLY A 82 3.26 8.82 -0.20
N VAL A 83 2.43 9.86 -0.06
CA VAL A 83 0.99 9.79 -0.34
C VAL A 83 0.70 9.33 -1.76
N PHE A 84 1.54 9.73 -2.72
CA PHE A 84 1.36 9.34 -4.12
C PHE A 84 1.38 7.82 -4.29
N GLN A 85 2.24 7.10 -3.57
CA GLN A 85 2.26 5.63 -3.60
C GLN A 85 1.00 5.03 -2.96
N ILE A 86 0.50 5.62 -1.88
CA ILE A 86 -0.72 5.15 -1.23
C ILE A 86 -1.91 5.30 -2.18
N GLU A 87 -2.09 6.47 -2.79
CA GLU A 87 -3.23 6.72 -3.70
C GLU A 87 -3.14 5.89 -4.98
N HIS A 88 -1.97 5.90 -5.63
CA HIS A 88 -1.81 5.26 -6.93
C HIS A 88 -1.53 3.77 -6.86
N VAL A 89 -1.04 3.21 -5.76
CA VAL A 89 -0.75 1.77 -5.66
C VAL A 89 -1.70 1.11 -4.68
N LEU A 90 -1.66 1.48 -3.39
CA LEU A 90 -2.43 0.80 -2.36
C LEU A 90 -3.93 0.98 -2.54
N GLY A 91 -4.39 2.21 -2.75
CA GLY A 91 -5.80 2.53 -2.95
C GLY A 91 -6.41 1.82 -4.16
N ARG A 92 -5.66 1.77 -5.27
CA ARG A 92 -6.09 1.03 -6.47
C ARG A 92 -6.11 -0.48 -6.25
N LYS A 93 -5.14 -1.02 -5.50
CA LYS A 93 -5.17 -2.44 -5.10
C LYS A 93 -6.34 -2.75 -4.18
N ILE A 94 -6.63 -1.92 -3.19
CA ILE A 94 -7.78 -2.14 -2.29
C ILE A 94 -9.09 -2.11 -3.09
N SER A 95 -9.33 -1.09 -3.91
CA SER A 95 -10.59 -0.95 -4.67
C SER A 95 -10.82 -2.07 -5.71
N THR A 96 -9.76 -2.69 -6.22
CA THR A 96 -9.85 -3.81 -7.17
C THR A 96 -9.71 -5.19 -6.51
N SER A 97 -9.50 -5.26 -5.19
CA SER A 97 -9.29 -6.51 -4.46
C SER A 97 -10.55 -7.33 -4.20
N GLY A 98 -11.73 -6.70 -4.27
CA GLY A 98 -12.98 -7.34 -3.85
C GLY A 98 -13.07 -7.60 -2.34
N ILE A 99 -12.13 -7.09 -1.53
CA ILE A 99 -12.14 -7.16 -0.06
C ILE A 99 -12.10 -5.76 0.58
N GLU A 100 -12.40 -4.71 -0.20
CA GLU A 100 -12.34 -3.31 0.25
C GLU A 100 -13.17 -3.06 1.51
N GLU A 101 -14.34 -3.69 1.62
CA GLU A 101 -15.25 -3.58 2.77
C GLU A 101 -14.66 -4.17 4.06
N TRP A 102 -13.59 -4.97 3.97
CA TRP A 102 -12.89 -5.54 5.12
C TRP A 102 -11.60 -4.80 5.48
N VAL A 103 -11.24 -3.77 4.71
CA VAL A 103 -10.04 -2.96 4.90
C VAL A 103 -10.45 -1.54 5.28
N GLU A 104 -10.05 -1.13 6.47
CA GLU A 104 -10.31 0.19 7.02
C GLU A 104 -9.56 1.25 6.21
N ARG A 105 -10.10 2.48 6.17
CA ARG A 105 -9.41 3.58 5.48
C ARG A 105 -7.99 3.72 6.02
N THR A 106 -7.03 3.78 5.09
CA THR A 106 -5.61 3.78 5.43
C THR A 106 -5.28 5.01 6.27
N ARG A 107 -4.68 4.79 7.44
CA ARG A 107 -4.20 5.88 8.31
C ARG A 107 -2.78 6.22 7.93
N CYS A 108 -2.49 7.49 7.71
CA CYS A 108 -1.15 7.96 7.41
C CYS A 108 -0.66 8.92 8.48
N SER A 109 0.61 8.82 8.83
CA SER A 109 1.26 9.77 9.73
C SER A 109 2.56 10.28 9.13
N VAL A 110 2.77 11.59 9.21
CA VAL A 110 3.97 12.25 8.70
C VAL A 110 4.81 12.76 9.86
N ASP A 111 6.06 12.31 9.95
CA ASP A 111 7.01 12.70 10.98
C ASP A 111 7.82 13.93 10.52
N TYR A 112 7.29 15.14 10.75
CA TYR A 112 8.03 16.39 10.48
C TYR A 112 8.94 16.74 11.66
N LEU A 113 10.17 16.21 11.69
CA LEU A 113 11.34 16.61 12.51
C LEU A 113 11.15 17.01 14.00
N THR A 114 9.96 16.91 14.60
CA THR A 114 9.59 17.17 16.01
C THR A 114 8.06 17.15 16.27
N ARG A 115 7.19 17.08 15.24
CA ARG A 115 5.74 16.86 15.39
C ARG A 115 5.24 15.75 14.44
N LYS A 116 4.58 14.75 15.01
CA LYS A 116 3.84 13.71 14.26
C LYS A 116 2.45 14.26 13.96
N GLU A 117 2.16 14.52 12.69
CA GLU A 117 0.83 14.96 12.25
C GLU A 117 0.08 13.76 11.64
N LEU A 118 -1.08 13.41 12.20
CA LEU A 118 -1.96 12.40 11.61
C LEU A 118 -2.78 13.04 10.51
N LYS A 119 -2.68 12.51 9.30
CA LYS A 119 -3.51 12.93 8.17
C LYS A 119 -4.31 11.75 7.63
N TYR A 120 -5.60 11.99 7.47
CA TYR A 120 -6.50 11.02 6.83
C TYR A 120 -6.53 11.32 5.34
N TYR A 121 -6.16 10.32 4.55
CA TYR A 121 -6.30 10.39 3.10
C TYR A 121 -7.61 9.70 2.70
N PRO A 122 -8.43 10.33 1.86
CA PRO A 122 -9.63 9.69 1.32
C PRO A 122 -9.20 8.63 0.31
N LEU A 123 -9.12 7.38 0.75
CA LEU A 123 -9.15 6.20 -0.11
C LEU A 123 -10.57 5.67 -0.21
#